data_AF-A0A1S6E6H3-F1
#
_entry.id   AF-A0A1S6E6H3-F1
#
_cell.length_a   1.000
_cell.length_b   1.000
_cell.length_c   1.000
_cell.angle_alpha   90.00
_cell.angle_beta   90.00
_cell.angle_gamma   90.00
#
_symmetry.space_group_name_H-M   'P 1'
#
loop_
_entity.id
_entity.type
_entity.pdbx_description
1 polymer ?
#
loop_
_entity_poly.entity_id
_entity_poly.type
_entity_poly.pdbx_seq_one_letter_code
_entity_poly.pdbx_strand_id
1 'polypeptide(L)'
;MMLKIILYAYTQSVFSGRRIEKLLHDSIRMMWLAQNQTPSYKTINRFRVNPNTDALIESLFIQFHSQCLKQNLIDNNSIFIDGTKVEANANRYTFVWKKSIQNHESKLNENSKALYRDLVEEKIIPEIKEDGDSDLTIEEIDLIGSHLDKEIEDLNHSIENEDCAQIRKQTRKKRTEIKKFKKKFDDYSERKNKYEEQKSILKDRNSFSKTDHDATFMRMKEDHMKNGQLKPGYNLQIATNSQFVLSYDLFQNPTDTRTLIPFLTMIQNTFGYL
;
A
#
# COMPACT_ATOMS: atom_id res chain seq x y z
N MET A 1 -3.63 -33.70 -6.48
CA MET A 1 -4.29 -33.45 -7.78
C MET A 1 -4.15 -31.99 -8.21
N MET A 2 -4.65 -31.01 -7.45
CA MET A 2 -4.64 -29.58 -7.80
C MET A 2 -3.27 -29.03 -8.23
N LEU A 3 -2.20 -29.39 -7.52
CA LEU A 3 -0.85 -28.97 -7.89
C LEU A 3 -0.41 -29.51 -9.27
N LYS A 4 -0.74 -30.78 -9.59
CA LYS A 4 -0.38 -31.42 -10.87
C LYS A 4 -0.99 -30.67 -12.05
N ILE A 5 -2.28 -30.35 -11.96
CA ILE A 5 -3.00 -29.67 -13.03
C ILE A 5 -2.49 -28.23 -13.21
N ILE A 6 -2.12 -27.54 -12.13
CA ILE A 6 -1.54 -26.19 -12.19
C ILE A 6 -0.16 -26.22 -12.86
N LEU A 7 0.73 -27.09 -12.38
CA LEU A 7 2.09 -27.22 -12.93
C LEU A 7 2.04 -27.58 -14.42
N TYR A 8 1.20 -28.56 -14.79
CA TYR A 8 1.05 -28.94 -16.19
C TYR A 8 0.52 -27.78 -17.03
N ALA A 9 -0.53 -27.07 -16.59
CA ALA A 9 -1.06 -25.93 -17.33
C ALA A 9 -0.02 -24.82 -17.53
N TYR A 10 0.85 -24.57 -16.53
CA TYR A 10 1.91 -23.57 -16.65
C TYR A 10 2.98 -23.97 -17.66
N THR A 11 3.31 -25.26 -17.79
CA THR A 11 4.20 -25.72 -18.89
C THR A 11 3.61 -25.48 -20.28
N GLN A 12 2.28 -25.35 -20.38
CA GLN A 12 1.56 -25.02 -21.61
C GLN A 12 1.26 -23.50 -21.74
N SER A 13 1.89 -22.67 -20.90
CA SER A 13 1.64 -21.22 -20.84
C SER A 13 0.18 -20.83 -20.56
N VAL A 14 -0.55 -21.67 -19.81
CA VAL A 14 -1.95 -21.43 -19.42
C VAL A 14 -2.03 -21.08 -17.94
N PHE A 15 -2.09 -19.77 -17.65
CA PHE A 15 -2.08 -19.25 -16.27
C PHE A 15 -3.46 -18.87 -15.71
N SER A 16 -4.44 -18.64 -16.59
CA SER A 16 -5.78 -18.20 -16.19
C SER A 16 -6.60 -19.38 -15.66
N GLY A 17 -7.16 -19.25 -14.45
CA GLY A 17 -7.98 -20.29 -13.83
C GLY A 17 -9.13 -20.77 -14.74
N ARG A 18 -9.76 -19.87 -15.50
CA ARG A 18 -10.81 -20.23 -16.48
C ARG A 18 -10.28 -21.01 -17.68
N ARG A 19 -9.07 -20.69 -18.13
CA ARG A 19 -8.41 -21.46 -19.21
C ARG A 19 -7.96 -22.83 -18.71
N ILE A 20 -7.51 -22.93 -17.45
CA ILE A 20 -7.18 -24.20 -16.79
C ILE A 20 -8.43 -25.07 -16.65
N GLU A 21 -9.55 -24.48 -16.21
CA GLU A 21 -10.87 -25.13 -16.19
C GLU A 21 -11.28 -25.64 -17.57
N LYS A 22 -11.13 -24.81 -18.62
CA LYS A 22 -11.38 -25.26 -20.00
C LYS A 22 -10.49 -26.43 -20.42
N LEU A 23 -9.20 -26.40 -20.07
CA LEU A 23 -8.27 -27.50 -20.37
C LEU A 23 -8.70 -28.83 -19.73
N LEU A 24 -9.38 -28.79 -18.58
CA LEU A 24 -9.89 -30.00 -17.91
C LEU A 24 -10.98 -30.71 -18.72
N HIS A 25 -11.59 -30.04 -19.69
CA HIS A 25 -12.58 -30.62 -20.59
C HIS A 25 -12.01 -30.94 -21.98
N ASP A 26 -11.09 -30.11 -22.49
CA ASP A 26 -10.59 -30.25 -23.86
C ASP A 26 -9.32 -31.11 -23.99
N SER A 27 -8.51 -31.24 -22.93
CA SER A 27 -7.20 -31.91 -22.99
C SER A 27 -7.21 -33.28 -22.30
N ILE A 28 -7.02 -34.34 -23.07
CA ILE A 28 -6.88 -35.72 -22.56
C ILE A 28 -5.79 -35.82 -21.48
N ARG A 29 -4.67 -35.11 -21.65
CA ARG A 29 -3.57 -35.08 -20.68
C ARG A 29 -4.01 -34.45 -19.36
N MET A 30 -4.79 -33.38 -19.43
CA MET A 30 -5.32 -32.68 -18.27
C MET A 30 -6.40 -33.52 -17.56
N MET A 31 -7.30 -34.14 -18.32
CA MET A 31 -8.31 -35.08 -17.81
C MET A 31 -7.66 -36.24 -17.06
N TRP A 32 -6.59 -36.82 -17.61
CA TRP A 32 -5.83 -37.89 -16.97
C TRP A 32 -5.15 -37.43 -15.68
N LEU A 33 -4.46 -36.28 -15.69
CA LEU A 33 -3.82 -35.70 -14.49
C LEU A 33 -4.82 -35.37 -13.38
N ALA A 34 -6.02 -34.96 -13.76
CA ALA A 34 -7.12 -34.64 -12.86
C ALA A 34 -7.98 -35.86 -12.47
N GLN A 35 -7.67 -37.07 -12.99
CA GLN A 35 -8.47 -38.28 -12.76
C GLN A 35 -9.95 -38.06 -13.11
N ASN A 36 -10.22 -37.41 -14.25
CA ASN A 36 -11.54 -36.98 -14.73
C ASN A 36 -12.31 -36.03 -13.80
N GLN A 37 -11.68 -35.49 -12.76
CA GLN A 37 -12.27 -34.40 -11.97
C GLN A 37 -12.14 -33.07 -12.72
N THR A 38 -13.19 -32.26 -12.65
CA THR A 38 -13.24 -30.96 -13.34
C THR A 38 -13.44 -29.83 -12.32
N PRO A 39 -12.42 -29.53 -11.48
CA PRO A 39 -12.52 -28.45 -10.50
C PRO A 39 -12.75 -27.11 -11.20
N SER A 40 -13.71 -26.34 -10.69
CA SER A 40 -14.04 -25.04 -11.25
C SER A 40 -12.87 -24.04 -11.15
N TYR A 41 -12.88 -22.97 -11.96
CA TYR A 41 -11.87 -21.91 -11.85
C TYR A 41 -11.83 -21.28 -10.44
N LYS A 42 -12.96 -21.25 -9.72
CA LYS A 42 -13.03 -20.76 -8.33
C LYS A 42 -12.24 -21.67 -7.40
N THR A 43 -12.36 -22.99 -7.55
CA THR A 43 -11.62 -23.97 -6.76
C THR A 43 -10.13 -23.90 -7.04
N ILE A 44 -9.74 -23.77 -8.32
CA ILE A 44 -8.35 -23.59 -8.75
C ILE A 44 -7.74 -22.32 -8.13
N ASN A 45 -8.45 -21.20 -8.23
CA ASN A 45 -7.96 -19.94 -7.68
C ASN A 45 -7.92 -19.96 -6.15
N ARG A 46 -8.91 -20.56 -5.49
CA ARG A 46 -8.89 -20.76 -4.03
C ARG A 46 -7.69 -21.58 -3.57
N PHE A 47 -7.33 -22.63 -4.29
CA PHE A 47 -6.13 -23.41 -4.00
C PHE A 47 -4.86 -22.56 -4.15
N ARG A 48 -4.76 -21.74 -5.21
CA ARG A 48 -3.59 -20.88 -5.46
C ARG A 48 -3.35 -19.76 -4.46
N VAL A 49 -4.39 -19.30 -3.76
CA VAL A 49 -4.28 -18.18 -2.80
C VAL A 49 -4.41 -18.66 -1.35
N ASN A 50 -4.46 -19.98 -1.15
CA ASN A 50 -4.60 -20.54 0.19
C ASN A 50 -3.23 -20.49 0.89
N PRO A 51 -3.12 -19.86 2.08
CA PRO A 51 -1.84 -19.76 2.80
C PRO A 51 -1.16 -21.11 3.07
N ASN A 52 -1.95 -22.16 3.31
CA ASN A 52 -1.40 -23.51 3.53
C ASN A 52 -0.79 -24.08 2.24
N THR A 53 -1.32 -23.69 1.09
CA THR A 53 -0.78 -24.10 -0.22
C THR A 53 0.48 -23.34 -0.56
N ASP A 54 0.56 -22.06 -0.22
CA ASP A 54 1.77 -21.25 -0.43
C ASP A 54 2.95 -21.82 0.35
N ALA A 55 2.78 -22.10 1.66
CA ALA A 55 3.79 -22.75 2.48
C ALA A 55 4.19 -24.15 1.95
N LEU A 56 3.21 -24.91 1.45
CA LEU A 56 3.48 -26.22 0.84
C LEU A 56 4.34 -26.08 -0.43
N ILE A 57 4.00 -25.16 -1.33
CA ILE A 57 4.73 -24.92 -2.58
C ILE A 57 6.17 -24.51 -2.27
N GLU A 58 6.37 -23.62 -1.29
CA GLU A 58 7.71 -23.21 -0.85
C GLU A 58 8.53 -24.41 -0.36
N SER A 59 7.95 -25.25 0.53
CA SER A 59 8.63 -26.46 1.01
C SER A 59 8.97 -27.45 -0.11
N LEU A 60 8.09 -27.61 -1.09
CA LEU A 60 8.29 -28.49 -2.24
C LEU A 60 9.39 -27.97 -3.14
N PHE A 61 9.49 -26.65 -3.30
CA PHE A 61 10.55 -26.01 -4.06
C PHE A 61 11.92 -26.20 -3.39
N ILE A 62 12.00 -26.07 -2.07
CA ILE A 62 13.23 -26.38 -1.31
C ILE A 62 13.63 -27.85 -1.48
N GLN A 63 12.68 -28.78 -1.41
CA GLN A 63 12.95 -30.20 -1.66
C GLN A 63 13.41 -30.45 -3.10
N PHE A 64 12.77 -29.82 -4.09
CA PHE A 64 13.16 -29.89 -5.49
C PHE A 64 14.59 -29.41 -5.69
N HIS A 65 14.95 -28.26 -5.11
CA HIS A 65 16.31 -27.74 -5.11
C HIS A 65 17.32 -28.75 -4.51
N SER A 66 17.02 -29.29 -3.34
CA SER A 66 17.86 -30.31 -2.68
C SER A 66 18.05 -31.56 -3.54
N GLN A 67 17.02 -32.01 -4.25
CA GLN A 67 17.13 -33.14 -5.17
C GLN A 67 18.00 -32.81 -6.39
N CYS A 68 17.87 -31.60 -6.94
CA CYS A 68 18.72 -31.16 -8.04
C CYS A 68 20.21 -31.14 -7.64
N LEU A 69 20.53 -30.69 -6.42
CA LEU A 69 21.88 -30.76 -5.87
C LEU A 69 22.37 -32.21 -5.72
N LYS A 70 21.57 -33.08 -5.11
CA LYS A 70 21.92 -34.50 -4.91
C LYS A 70 22.19 -35.23 -6.23
N GLN A 71 21.51 -34.83 -7.29
CA GLN A 71 21.67 -35.41 -8.62
C GLN A 71 22.76 -34.71 -9.46
N ASN A 72 23.47 -33.72 -8.89
CA ASN A 72 24.46 -32.91 -9.58
C ASN A 72 23.90 -32.18 -10.82
N LEU A 73 22.63 -31.80 -10.79
CA LEU A 73 21.97 -31.02 -11.86
C LEU A 73 22.23 -29.51 -11.71
N ILE A 74 22.54 -29.07 -10.50
CA ILE A 74 22.92 -27.69 -10.17
C ILE A 74 24.17 -27.70 -9.29
N ASP A 75 24.98 -26.66 -9.40
CA ASP A 75 26.17 -26.46 -8.56
C ASP A 75 25.86 -25.46 -7.44
N ASN A 76 26.48 -25.67 -6.28
CA ASN A 76 26.37 -24.76 -5.14
C ASN A 76 27.45 -23.67 -5.12
N ASN A 77 28.44 -23.74 -6.01
CA ASN A 77 29.54 -22.77 -5.99
C ASN A 77 29.21 -21.46 -6.72
N SER A 78 28.17 -21.43 -7.55
CA SER A 78 27.86 -20.28 -8.40
C SER A 78 26.36 -20.07 -8.58
N ILE A 79 25.96 -18.81 -8.47
CA ILE A 79 24.60 -18.35 -8.74
C ILE A 79 24.65 -17.15 -9.67
N PHE A 80 23.85 -17.18 -10.73
CA PHE A 80 23.78 -16.09 -11.71
C PHE A 80 22.49 -15.31 -11.50
N ILE A 81 22.62 -14.02 -11.23
CA ILE A 81 21.49 -13.14 -10.94
C ILE A 81 21.32 -12.16 -12.09
N ASP A 82 20.10 -12.07 -12.61
CA ASP A 82 19.72 -11.02 -13.55
C ASP A 82 18.37 -10.40 -13.14
N GLY A 83 18.22 -9.13 -13.47
CA GLY A 83 17.10 -8.28 -13.12
C GLY A 83 16.29 -7.86 -14.33
N THR A 84 14.97 -7.85 -14.20
CA THR A 84 14.08 -7.22 -15.18
C THR A 84 12.99 -6.40 -14.50
N LYS A 85 12.52 -5.37 -15.20
CA LYS A 85 11.46 -4.50 -14.68
C LYS A 85 10.12 -4.95 -15.23
N VAL A 86 9.15 -5.14 -14.35
CA VAL A 86 7.79 -5.53 -14.69
C VAL A 86 6.83 -4.41 -14.33
N GLU A 87 5.93 -4.09 -15.26
CA GLU A 87 4.91 -3.06 -15.06
C GLU A 87 3.85 -3.56 -14.07
N ALA A 88 3.58 -2.76 -13.06
CA ALA A 88 2.55 -3.04 -12.06
C ALA A 88 1.18 -2.65 -12.64
N ASN A 89 0.13 -3.35 -12.19
CA ASN A 89 -1.25 -2.96 -12.50
C ASN A 89 -1.68 -1.79 -11.60
N ALA A 90 -1.07 -0.63 -11.79
CA ALA A 90 -1.30 0.57 -11.01
C ALA A 90 -1.45 1.79 -11.91
N ASN A 91 -2.32 2.72 -11.53
CA ASN A 91 -2.50 3.94 -12.30
C ASN A 91 -1.36 4.93 -12.00
N ARG A 92 -0.61 5.33 -13.03
CA ARG A 92 0.48 6.32 -12.91
C ARG A 92 0.02 7.67 -12.36
N TYR A 93 -1.25 8.04 -12.53
CA TYR A 93 -1.77 9.34 -12.09
C TYR A 93 -2.25 9.37 -10.64
N THR A 94 -2.28 8.22 -9.97
CA THR A 94 -2.79 8.12 -8.59
C THR A 94 -1.69 8.06 -7.54
N PHE A 95 -0.44 8.33 -7.91
CA PHE A 95 0.68 8.33 -6.97
C PHE A 95 0.62 9.48 -5.96
N VAL A 96 1.04 9.17 -4.74
CA VAL A 96 1.21 10.14 -3.66
C VAL A 96 2.71 10.30 -3.40
N TRP A 97 3.16 11.54 -3.29
CA TRP A 97 4.58 11.89 -3.15
C TRP A 97 4.85 12.44 -1.75
N LYS A 98 5.94 11.96 -1.12
CA LYS A 98 6.38 12.38 0.22
C LYS A 98 6.52 13.90 0.33
N LYS A 99 7.12 14.54 -0.67
CA LYS A 99 7.28 16.00 -0.72
C LYS A 99 5.94 16.75 -0.78
N SER A 100 4.96 16.20 -1.48
CA SER A 100 3.61 16.81 -1.55
C SER A 100 2.93 16.73 -0.18
N ILE A 101 3.02 15.59 0.51
CA ILE A 101 2.51 15.43 1.87
C ILE A 101 3.15 16.46 2.80
N GLN A 102 4.49 16.53 2.82
CA GLN A 102 5.24 17.46 3.67
C GLN A 102 4.82 18.92 3.45
N ASN A 103 4.70 19.35 2.19
CA ASN A 103 4.28 20.72 1.86
C ASN A 103 2.85 21.00 2.32
N HIS A 104 1.92 20.06 2.10
CA HIS A 104 0.52 20.26 2.48
C HIS A 104 0.30 20.18 3.99
N GLU A 105 1.06 19.34 4.68
CA GLU A 105 1.05 19.21 6.13
C GLU A 105 1.64 20.44 6.82
N SER A 106 2.79 20.94 6.35
CA SER A 106 3.38 22.19 6.86
C SER A 106 2.40 23.35 6.73
N LYS A 107 1.76 23.51 5.57
CA LYS A 107 0.72 24.53 5.35
C LYS A 107 -0.51 24.32 6.24
N LEU A 108 -0.89 23.07 6.53
CA LEU A 108 -1.99 22.76 7.43
C LEU A 108 -1.63 23.17 8.86
N ASN A 109 -0.42 22.84 9.32
CA ASN A 109 0.06 23.19 10.67
C ASN A 109 0.15 24.71 10.85
N GLU A 110 0.64 25.45 9.85
CA GLU A 110 0.64 26.92 9.88
C GLU A 110 -0.78 27.50 9.99
N ASN A 111 -1.70 27.02 9.16
CA ASN A 111 -3.10 27.48 9.16
C ASN A 111 -3.84 27.10 10.44
N SER A 112 -3.59 25.92 11.00
CA SER A 112 -4.23 25.47 12.24
C SER A 112 -3.71 26.25 13.44
N LYS A 113 -2.40 26.55 13.51
CA LYS A 113 -1.82 27.45 14.52
C LYS A 113 -2.41 28.85 14.45
N ALA A 114 -2.50 29.44 13.25
CA ALA A 114 -3.07 30.77 13.08
C ALA A 114 -4.53 30.81 13.56
N LEU A 115 -5.34 29.83 13.14
CA LEU A 115 -6.73 29.74 13.53
C LEU A 115 -6.92 29.50 15.04
N TYR A 116 -6.03 28.71 15.66
CA TYR A 116 -6.03 28.50 17.10
C TYR A 116 -5.73 29.80 17.86
N ARG A 117 -4.72 30.58 17.42
CA ARG A 117 -4.43 31.89 18.02
C ARG A 117 -5.62 32.83 17.95
N ASP A 118 -6.28 32.91 16.78
CA ASP A 118 -7.49 33.73 16.61
C ASP A 118 -8.59 33.33 17.61
N LEU A 119 -8.82 32.02 17.82
CA LEU A 119 -9.82 31.51 18.74
C LEU A 119 -9.51 31.81 20.22
N VAL A 120 -8.23 31.79 20.60
CA VAL A 120 -7.77 32.13 21.95
C VAL A 120 -7.87 33.65 22.18
N GLU A 121 -7.46 34.47 21.21
CA GLU A 121 -7.56 35.94 21.27
C GLU A 121 -9.02 36.41 21.37
N GLU A 122 -9.93 35.79 20.62
CA GLU A 122 -11.37 36.05 20.69
C GLU A 122 -12.03 35.47 21.96
N LYS A 123 -11.27 34.77 22.82
CA LYS A 123 -11.73 34.10 24.04
C LYS A 123 -12.87 33.09 23.80
N ILE A 124 -12.84 32.43 22.64
CA ILE A 124 -13.83 31.40 22.27
C ILE A 124 -13.46 30.06 22.90
N ILE A 125 -12.17 29.76 23.00
CA ILE A 125 -11.67 28.55 23.65
C ILE A 125 -10.65 28.91 24.73
N PRO A 126 -10.53 28.11 25.80
CA PRO A 126 -9.43 28.26 26.74
C PRO A 126 -8.09 28.00 26.04
N GLU A 127 -7.02 28.55 26.59
CA GLU A 127 -5.67 28.25 26.12
C GLU A 127 -5.35 26.79 26.47
N ILE A 128 -5.16 25.98 25.43
CA ILE A 128 -4.91 24.53 25.52
C ILE A 128 -3.39 24.24 25.56
N LYS A 129 -2.56 25.22 25.16
CA LYS A 129 -1.09 25.10 25.13
C LYS A 129 -0.42 26.14 26.02
N GLU A 130 0.40 25.70 26.98
CA GLU A 130 1.14 26.57 27.92
C GLU A 130 2.46 27.14 27.37
N ASP A 131 3.10 26.52 26.36
CA ASP A 131 4.31 27.08 25.74
C ASP A 131 4.72 26.36 24.43
N GLY A 132 5.33 27.11 23.51
CA GLY A 132 6.17 26.60 22.42
C GLY A 132 5.56 26.58 21.02
N ASP A 133 6.36 27.02 20.04
CA ASP A 133 6.14 27.05 18.58
C ASP A 133 5.92 25.66 17.92
N SER A 134 5.48 24.67 18.70
CA SER A 134 5.23 23.29 18.29
C SER A 134 3.92 23.15 17.50
N ASP A 135 3.90 22.26 16.52
CA ASP A 135 2.70 21.96 15.72
C ASP A 135 1.58 21.35 16.58
N LEU A 136 0.31 21.70 16.28
CA LEU A 136 -0.85 21.14 16.98
C LEU A 136 -0.92 19.64 16.73
N THR A 137 -1.00 18.80 17.75
CA THR A 137 -1.21 17.34 17.60
C THR A 137 -2.63 17.03 17.11
N ILE A 138 -2.90 15.80 16.69
CA ILE A 138 -4.26 15.37 16.32
C ILE A 138 -5.19 15.50 17.54
N GLU A 139 -4.73 15.06 18.71
CA GLU A 139 -5.49 15.13 19.96
C GLU A 139 -5.85 16.57 20.34
N GLU A 140 -4.92 17.51 20.15
CA GLU A 140 -5.18 18.94 20.40
C GLU A 140 -6.19 19.52 19.40
N ILE A 141 -6.11 19.14 18.12
CA ILE A 141 -7.09 19.55 17.09
C ILE A 141 -8.49 19.02 17.42
N ASP A 142 -8.59 17.77 17.85
CA ASP A 142 -9.85 17.13 18.23
C ASP A 142 -10.44 17.73 19.52
N LEU A 143 -9.58 18.09 20.48
CA LEU A 143 -9.97 18.79 21.69
C LEU A 143 -10.52 20.19 21.36
N ILE A 144 -9.86 20.94 20.48
CA ILE A 144 -10.37 22.24 19.98
C ILE A 144 -11.74 22.04 19.31
N GLY A 145 -11.89 21.00 18.48
CA GLY A 145 -13.16 20.64 17.88
C GLY A 145 -14.26 20.44 18.93
N SER A 146 -13.95 19.71 20.00
CA SER A 146 -14.89 19.43 21.10
C SER A 146 -15.27 20.70 21.90
N HIS A 147 -14.33 21.63 22.10
CA HIS A 147 -14.63 22.92 22.72
C HIS A 147 -15.56 23.79 21.86
N LEU A 148 -15.31 23.81 20.54
CA LEU A 148 -16.18 24.53 19.61
C LEU A 148 -17.58 23.93 19.55
N ASP A 149 -17.74 22.62 19.70
CA ASP A 149 -19.06 21.97 19.81
C ASP A 149 -19.81 22.42 21.07
N LYS A 150 -19.14 22.43 22.24
CA LYS A 150 -19.72 22.94 23.49
C LYS A 150 -20.19 24.40 23.36
N GLU A 151 -19.35 25.28 22.81
CA GLU A 151 -19.72 26.68 22.56
C GLU A 151 -20.91 26.80 21.59
N ILE A 152 -21.00 25.94 20.57
CA ILE A 152 -22.16 25.91 19.67
C ILE A 152 -23.43 25.48 20.42
N GLU A 153 -23.33 24.50 21.33
CA GLU A 153 -24.44 24.04 22.18
C GLU A 153 -24.90 25.14 23.14
N ASP A 154 -23.98 25.80 23.82
CA ASP A 154 -24.29 26.91 24.74
C ASP A 154 -24.98 28.08 24.00
N LEU A 155 -24.52 28.39 22.80
CA LEU A 155 -25.17 29.38 21.93
C LEU A 155 -26.56 28.92 21.45
N ASN A 156 -26.79 27.63 21.21
CA ASN A 156 -28.12 27.13 20.87
C ASN A 156 -29.08 27.29 22.06
N HIS A 157 -28.65 26.90 23.25
CA HIS A 157 -29.43 27.05 24.48
C HIS A 157 -29.74 28.53 24.78
N SER A 158 -28.78 29.43 24.54
CA SER A 158 -28.96 30.87 24.66
C SER A 158 -29.97 31.44 23.64
N ILE A 159 -30.06 30.86 22.44
CA ILE A 159 -31.03 31.29 21.41
C ILE A 159 -32.45 30.84 21.79
N GLU A 160 -32.59 29.66 22.38
CA GLU A 160 -33.88 29.08 22.78
C GLU A 160 -34.52 29.82 23.96
N ASN A 161 -33.71 30.22 24.94
CA ASN A 161 -34.20 30.85 26.18
C ASN A 161 -34.30 32.39 26.14
N GLU A 162 -33.79 33.04 25.10
CA GLU A 162 -33.76 34.51 25.01
C GLU A 162 -34.99 35.04 24.27
N ASP A 163 -35.83 35.90 24.85
CA ASP A 163 -37.05 36.37 24.16
C ASP A 163 -36.83 37.50 23.14
N CYS A 164 -35.73 38.24 23.27
CA CYS A 164 -35.45 39.39 22.41
C CYS A 164 -34.98 38.98 21.01
N ALA A 165 -35.76 39.33 19.97
CA ALA A 165 -35.44 39.01 18.57
C ALA A 165 -34.10 39.60 18.09
N GLN A 166 -33.73 40.79 18.58
CA GLN A 166 -32.47 41.45 18.20
C GLN A 166 -31.25 40.70 18.76
N ILE A 167 -31.34 40.21 20.01
CA ILE A 167 -30.29 39.43 20.67
C ILE A 167 -30.18 38.06 20.00
N ARG A 168 -31.30 37.36 19.77
CA ARG A 168 -31.33 36.10 18.98
C ARG A 168 -30.62 36.23 17.64
N LYS A 169 -30.80 37.35 16.92
CA LYS A 169 -30.15 37.60 15.62
C LYS A 169 -28.63 37.74 15.75
N GLN A 170 -28.15 38.45 16.78
CA GLN A 170 -26.71 38.60 17.03
C GLN A 170 -26.08 37.26 17.44
N THR A 171 -26.72 36.50 18.33
CA THR A 171 -26.25 35.17 18.78
C THR A 171 -26.20 34.17 17.63
N ARG A 172 -27.18 34.20 16.71
CA ARG A 172 -27.14 33.39 15.48
C ARG A 172 -25.96 33.73 14.57
N LYS A 173 -25.59 35.01 14.47
CA LYS A 173 -24.42 35.44 13.67
C LYS A 173 -23.13 34.89 14.29
N LYS A 174 -22.95 35.04 15.60
CA LYS A 174 -21.81 34.47 16.34
C LYS A 174 -21.72 32.94 16.17
N ARG A 175 -22.82 32.22 16.38
CA ARG A 175 -22.89 30.76 16.16
C ARG A 175 -22.48 30.36 14.75
N THR A 176 -22.84 31.16 13.74
CA THR A 176 -22.48 30.87 12.35
C THR A 176 -20.98 31.01 12.11
N GLU A 177 -20.31 31.99 12.74
CA GLU A 177 -18.85 32.10 12.68
C GLU A 177 -18.17 30.93 13.40
N ILE A 178 -18.63 30.54 14.59
CA ILE A 178 -18.08 29.37 15.33
C ILE A 178 -18.25 28.07 14.54
N LYS A 179 -19.40 27.86 13.89
CA LYS A 179 -19.59 26.71 12.98
C LYS A 179 -18.61 26.68 11.81
N LYS A 180 -18.15 27.83 11.29
CA LYS A 180 -17.12 27.87 10.26
C LYS A 180 -15.77 27.43 10.82
N PHE A 181 -15.42 27.85 12.04
CA PHE A 181 -14.21 27.41 12.71
C PHE A 181 -14.25 25.90 12.96
N LYS A 182 -15.35 25.37 13.49
CA LYS A 182 -15.53 23.94 13.71
C LYS A 182 -15.32 23.13 12.44
N LYS A 183 -15.96 23.53 11.34
CA LYS A 183 -15.80 22.86 10.04
C LYS A 183 -14.34 22.84 9.56
N LYS A 184 -13.55 23.89 9.84
CA LYS A 184 -12.12 23.92 9.51
C LYS A 184 -11.31 22.96 10.38
N PHE A 185 -11.58 22.91 11.69
CA PHE A 185 -10.89 21.98 12.59
C PHE A 185 -11.21 20.52 12.26
N ASP A 186 -12.44 20.21 11.84
CA ASP A 186 -12.80 18.88 11.33
C ASP A 186 -12.02 18.49 10.07
N ASP A 187 -11.90 19.42 9.09
CA ASP A 187 -11.04 19.22 7.91
C ASP A 187 -9.57 19.01 8.30
N TYR A 188 -9.08 19.76 9.28
CA TYR A 188 -7.71 19.64 9.75
C TYR A 188 -7.44 18.28 10.40
N SER A 189 -8.36 17.79 11.25
CA SER A 189 -8.27 16.48 11.87
C SER A 189 -8.26 15.36 10.83
N GLU A 190 -9.21 15.36 9.89
CA GLU A 190 -9.32 14.33 8.84
C GLU A 190 -8.04 14.30 7.97
N ARG A 191 -7.54 15.47 7.59
CA ARG A 191 -6.34 15.57 6.75
C ARG A 191 -5.08 15.16 7.50
N LYS A 192 -4.98 15.45 8.80
CA LYS A 192 -3.81 15.07 9.60
C LYS A 192 -3.75 13.56 9.80
N ASN A 193 -4.88 12.93 10.13
CA ASN A 193 -5.03 11.46 10.14
C ASN A 193 -4.61 10.84 8.79
N LYS A 194 -5.09 11.39 7.69
CA LYS A 194 -4.71 10.96 6.34
C LYS A 194 -3.21 11.08 6.08
N TYR A 195 -2.56 12.17 6.50
CA TYR A 195 -1.12 12.32 6.30
C TYR A 195 -0.31 11.31 7.13
N GLU A 196 -0.74 10.97 8.35
CA GLU A 196 -0.12 9.92 9.15
C GLU A 196 -0.23 8.54 8.50
N GLU A 197 -1.42 8.18 8.00
CA GLU A 197 -1.63 6.94 7.26
C GLU A 197 -0.72 6.88 6.02
N GLN A 198 -0.66 7.97 5.25
CA GLN A 198 0.20 8.06 4.07
C GLN A 198 1.69 7.96 4.40
N LYS A 199 2.14 8.54 5.52
CA LYS A 199 3.52 8.39 6.01
C LYS A 199 3.83 6.96 6.44
N SER A 200 2.88 6.28 7.09
CA SER A 200 3.00 4.87 7.47
C SER A 200 3.18 3.97 6.23
N ILE A 201 2.41 4.23 5.16
CA ILE A 201 2.55 3.51 3.89
C ILE A 201 3.89 3.80 3.20
N LEU A 202 4.33 5.07 3.22
CA LEU A 202 5.60 5.47 2.60
C LEU A 202 6.80 4.82 3.28
N LYS A 203 6.82 4.74 4.62
CA LYS A 203 8.02 4.37 5.39
C LYS A 203 9.20 5.23 4.94
N ASP A 204 10.27 4.60 4.44
CA ASP A 204 11.47 5.29 3.93
C ASP A 204 11.36 5.73 2.46
N ARG A 205 10.27 5.38 1.76
CA ARG A 205 10.10 5.65 0.33
C ARG A 205 9.70 7.09 0.07
N ASN A 206 9.91 7.52 -1.18
CA ASN A 206 9.56 8.88 -1.63
C ASN A 206 8.15 8.97 -2.24
N SER A 207 7.55 7.84 -2.61
CA SER A 207 6.23 7.79 -3.22
C SER A 207 5.59 6.42 -3.08
N PHE A 208 4.27 6.35 -3.21
CA PHE A 208 3.52 5.09 -3.37
C PHE A 208 2.30 5.29 -4.28
N SER A 209 1.79 4.21 -4.89
CA SER A 209 0.52 4.23 -5.62
C SER A 209 -0.66 3.98 -4.68
N LYS A 210 -1.80 4.64 -4.91
CA LYS A 210 -3.04 4.41 -4.14
C LYS A 210 -3.68 3.04 -4.35
N THR A 211 -3.41 2.36 -5.46
CA THR A 211 -4.03 1.06 -5.79
C THR A 211 -3.12 -0.11 -5.52
N ASP A 212 -1.81 0.12 -5.62
CA ASP A 212 -0.78 -0.88 -5.36
C ASP A 212 0.33 -0.19 -4.55
N HIS A 213 0.24 -0.27 -3.23
CA HIS A 213 1.08 0.50 -2.33
C HIS A 213 2.56 0.17 -2.45
N ASP A 214 2.91 -0.99 -3.00
CA ASP A 214 4.29 -1.46 -3.14
C ASP A 214 4.93 -1.06 -4.47
N ALA A 215 4.12 -0.66 -5.46
CA ALA A 215 4.62 -0.23 -6.76
C ALA A 215 5.36 1.11 -6.68
N THR A 216 6.46 1.20 -7.42
CA THR A 216 7.28 2.42 -7.50
C THR A 216 7.49 2.83 -8.95
N PHE A 217 7.79 4.12 -9.17
CA PHE A 217 8.10 4.58 -10.52
C PHE A 217 9.47 4.09 -10.96
N MET A 218 9.49 3.37 -12.07
CA MET A 218 10.70 2.84 -12.68
C MET A 218 10.72 3.13 -14.18
N ARG A 219 11.93 3.27 -14.74
CA ARG A 219 12.12 3.32 -16.19
C ARG A 219 12.05 1.90 -16.72
N MET A 220 11.04 1.59 -17.53
CA MET A 220 10.86 0.24 -18.08
C MET A 220 11.93 -0.10 -19.12
N LYS A 221 12.23 -1.39 -19.27
CA LYS A 221 13.08 -1.88 -20.37
C LYS A 221 12.38 -1.66 -21.72
N GLU A 222 11.10 -1.98 -21.80
CA GLU A 222 10.27 -1.71 -22.96
C GLU A 222 9.70 -0.28 -22.91
N ASP A 223 10.27 0.59 -23.73
CA ASP A 223 9.82 1.97 -23.92
C ASP A 223 9.48 2.20 -25.39
N HIS A 224 8.28 1.77 -25.79
CA HIS A 224 7.82 1.89 -27.18
C HIS A 224 7.85 3.34 -27.70
N MET A 225 7.52 4.29 -26.83
CA MET A 225 7.47 5.72 -27.17
C MET A 225 8.85 6.38 -27.14
N LYS A 226 9.89 5.68 -26.63
CA LYS A 226 11.27 6.17 -26.47
C LYS A 226 11.36 7.53 -25.76
N ASN A 227 10.41 7.82 -24.89
CA ASN A 227 10.30 9.10 -24.19
C ASN A 227 10.86 9.05 -22.77
N GLY A 228 11.35 7.88 -22.32
CA GLY A 228 11.88 7.67 -20.98
C GLY A 228 10.82 7.75 -19.88
N GLN A 229 9.53 7.62 -20.23
CA GLN A 229 8.45 7.76 -19.27
C GLN A 229 8.56 6.70 -18.16
N LEU A 230 8.57 7.17 -16.92
CA LEU A 230 8.50 6.28 -15.77
C LEU A 230 7.10 5.68 -15.67
N LYS A 231 7.05 4.41 -15.33
CA LYS A 231 5.81 3.68 -15.09
C LYS A 231 5.87 3.00 -13.73
N PRO A 232 4.73 2.78 -13.07
CA PRO A 232 4.69 1.96 -11.87
C PRO A 232 5.16 0.54 -12.16
N GLY A 233 6.02 0.02 -11.32
CA GLY A 233 6.56 -1.32 -11.51
C GLY A 233 7.35 -1.83 -10.33
N TYR A 234 7.88 -3.03 -10.57
CA TYR A 234 8.77 -3.76 -9.69
C TYR A 234 10.02 -4.15 -10.45
N ASN A 235 11.11 -4.28 -9.71
CA ASN A 235 12.34 -4.87 -10.18
C ASN A 235 12.36 -6.34 -9.76
N LEU A 236 12.09 -7.23 -10.71
CA LEU A 236 12.16 -8.68 -10.55
C LEU A 236 13.61 -9.11 -10.64
N GLN A 237 14.14 -9.71 -9.59
CA GLN A 237 15.44 -10.39 -9.63
C GLN A 237 15.21 -11.89 -9.73
N ILE A 238 16.01 -12.56 -10.54
CA ILE A 238 15.94 -14.00 -10.75
C ILE A 238 17.34 -14.57 -10.59
N ALA A 239 17.46 -15.61 -9.77
CA ALA A 239 18.67 -16.38 -9.60
C ALA A 239 18.59 -17.68 -10.41
N THR A 240 19.66 -18.01 -11.11
CA THR A 240 19.73 -19.18 -11.98
C THR A 240 21.06 -19.92 -11.85
N ASN A 241 21.03 -21.23 -12.10
CA ASN A 241 22.22 -22.07 -12.28
C ASN A 241 21.84 -23.25 -13.18
N SER A 242 22.71 -23.64 -14.11
CA SER A 242 22.53 -24.85 -14.94
C SER A 242 21.15 -24.96 -15.60
N GLN A 243 20.60 -23.84 -16.10
CA GLN A 243 19.27 -23.72 -16.72
C GLN A 243 18.07 -23.84 -15.76
N PHE A 244 18.30 -23.92 -14.45
CA PHE A 244 17.26 -23.87 -13.44
C PHE A 244 17.09 -22.45 -12.89
N VAL A 245 15.84 -22.07 -12.65
CA VAL A 245 15.50 -20.92 -11.81
C VAL A 245 15.51 -21.39 -10.36
N LEU A 246 16.43 -20.84 -9.57
CA LEU A 246 16.68 -21.25 -8.18
C LEU A 246 15.99 -20.34 -7.17
N SER A 247 15.78 -19.07 -7.52
CA SER A 247 15.08 -18.13 -6.66
C SER A 247 14.61 -16.92 -7.47
N TYR A 248 13.62 -16.20 -6.95
CA TYR A 248 13.19 -14.92 -7.50
C TYR A 248 12.61 -14.04 -6.39
N ASP A 249 12.68 -12.73 -6.57
CA ASP A 249 11.99 -11.79 -5.68
C ASP A 249 11.67 -10.46 -6.40
N LEU A 250 10.67 -9.74 -5.89
CA LEU A 250 10.18 -8.47 -6.43
C LEU A 250 10.58 -7.31 -5.52
N PHE A 251 11.40 -6.41 -6.04
CA PHE A 251 11.89 -5.26 -5.30
C PHE A 251 11.23 -3.96 -5.76
N GLN A 252 11.08 -3.07 -4.79
CA GLN A 252 10.60 -1.71 -5.00
C GLN A 252 11.73 -0.73 -5.40
N ASN A 253 12.96 -1.24 -5.57
CA ASN A 253 14.11 -0.44 -5.95
C ASN A 253 14.33 -0.52 -7.48
N PRO A 254 14.41 0.63 -8.18
CA PRO A 254 14.60 0.63 -9.64
C PRO A 254 16.00 0.17 -10.09
N THR A 255 16.99 0.19 -9.21
CA THR A 255 18.39 -0.16 -9.48
C THR A 255 18.80 -1.44 -8.77
N ASP A 256 19.51 -2.31 -9.47
CA ASP A 256 19.88 -3.65 -8.98
C ASP A 256 20.90 -3.61 -7.83
N THR A 257 21.65 -2.51 -7.71
CA THR A 257 22.65 -2.33 -6.63
C THR A 257 22.04 -2.41 -5.23
N ARG A 258 20.77 -2.01 -5.07
CA ARG A 258 20.04 -2.06 -3.79
C ARG A 258 19.22 -3.33 -3.61
N THR A 259 19.13 -4.18 -4.63
CA THR A 259 18.37 -5.44 -4.57
C THR A 259 19.27 -6.63 -4.28
N LEU A 260 20.55 -6.57 -4.65
CA LEU A 260 21.47 -7.69 -4.51
C LEU A 260 21.60 -8.20 -3.06
N ILE A 261 21.91 -7.32 -2.10
CA ILE A 261 22.08 -7.73 -0.69
C ILE A 261 20.78 -8.34 -0.13
N PRO A 262 19.61 -7.67 -0.22
CA PRO A 262 18.36 -8.27 0.20
C PRO A 262 18.06 -9.62 -0.46
N PHE A 263 18.32 -9.74 -1.77
CA PHE A 263 18.04 -10.96 -2.52
C PHE A 263 18.93 -12.12 -2.08
N LEU A 264 20.23 -11.88 -1.90
CA LEU A 264 21.15 -12.90 -1.38
C LEU A 264 20.78 -13.32 0.04
N THR A 265 20.45 -12.36 0.92
CA THR A 265 20.00 -12.69 2.28
C THR A 265 18.72 -13.53 2.27
N MET A 266 17.78 -13.24 1.38
CA MET A 266 16.58 -14.05 1.22
C MET A 266 16.93 -15.49 0.79
N ILE A 267 17.77 -15.65 -0.24
CA ILE A 267 18.24 -16.97 -0.72
C ILE A 267 18.91 -17.75 0.42
N GLN A 268 19.80 -17.09 1.17
CA GLN A 268 20.47 -17.70 2.32
C GLN A 268 19.49 -18.16 3.40
N ASN A 269 18.47 -17.36 3.70
CA ASN A 269 17.46 -17.72 4.68
C ASN A 269 16.59 -18.89 4.20
N THR A 270 16.30 -18.97 2.90
CA THR A 270 15.47 -20.05 2.32
C THR A 270 16.22 -21.39 2.27
N PHE A 271 17.48 -21.40 1.87
CA PHE A 271 18.23 -22.64 1.65
C PHE A 271 19.23 -22.99 2.76
N GLY A 272 19.55 -22.03 3.64
CA GLY A 272 20.51 -22.18 4.74
C GLY A 272 21.98 -21.95 4.33
N TYR A 273 22.23 -21.62 3.06
CA TYR A 273 23.55 -21.32 2.50
C TYR A 273 23.40 -20.43 1.26
N LEU A 274 24.53 -19.87 0.81
CA LEU A 274 24.65 -19.12 -0.43
C LEU A 274 25.36 -19.97 -1.48
#